data_AF-A0AAV9C4Q7-F1
#
_entry.id   AF-A0AAV9C4Q7-F1
#
_cell.length_a   1.000
_cell.length_b   1.000
_cell.length_c   1.000
_cell.angle_alpha   90.00
_cell.angle_beta   90.00
_cell.angle_gamma   90.00
#
_symmetry.space_group_name_H-M   'P 1'
#
loop_
_entity.id
_entity.type
_entity.pdbx_description
1 polymer ?
#
loop_
_entity_poly.entity_id
_entity_poly.type
_entity_poly.pdbx_seq_one_letter_code
_entity_poly.pdbx_strand_id
1 'polypeptide(L)'
;MKPIGGGDGGGGGWDSTESDPKTPRVLTALSQVLERLIARNDDLLEEWIGGDDALHGFRGAKAPGISVAKYLERMHRFTSCSPSCFVVAFAYVDRLVHLHPGSRVVSTNVHRLIVTGVLIASKVLDDLHDSNQFFARVGGVTKREMNRMELEMLFLLDFKVSLSPSVFKTYCEHLEKELRLAEVDWKSIIIGRFMIRLMMSAAVAAVETSRLSPTMRLLCLRLARLGDLPFCV
;
A
#
# COMPACT_ATOMS: atom_id res chain seq x y z
N MET A 1 6.40 -26.48 -16.78
CA MET A 1 6.93 -26.66 -15.40
C MET A 1 8.29 -25.97 -15.29
N LYS A 2 8.47 -25.00 -14.39
CA LYS A 2 9.83 -24.60 -13.96
C LYS A 2 10.35 -25.67 -12.99
N PRO A 3 11.58 -26.17 -13.14
CA PRO A 3 12.08 -27.26 -12.30
C PRO A 3 12.35 -26.75 -10.88
N ILE A 4 11.93 -27.53 -9.88
CA ILE A 4 12.26 -27.33 -8.47
C ILE A 4 13.50 -28.17 -8.19
N GLY A 5 14.68 -27.54 -8.22
CA GLY A 5 15.93 -28.14 -7.73
C GLY A 5 16.04 -27.96 -6.22
N GLY A 6 16.20 -29.06 -5.50
CA GLY A 6 16.64 -29.05 -4.09
C GLY A 6 18.15 -28.97 -3.98
N GLY A 7 18.65 -28.36 -2.90
CA GLY A 7 20.05 -28.46 -2.47
C GLY A 7 20.65 -27.18 -1.88
N ASP A 8 20.88 -27.25 -0.57
CA ASP A 8 21.92 -26.60 0.25
C ASP A 8 22.07 -25.09 0.44
N GLY A 9 22.46 -24.77 1.68
CA GLY A 9 22.64 -23.43 2.21
C GLY A 9 23.92 -22.73 1.73
N GLY A 10 23.81 -21.42 1.66
CA GLY A 10 24.93 -20.50 1.46
C GLY A 10 24.40 -19.07 1.54
N GLY A 11 24.86 -18.32 2.54
CA GLY A 11 24.67 -16.88 2.59
C GLY A 11 25.34 -16.25 1.37
N GLY A 12 24.57 -15.48 0.61
CA GLY A 12 25.04 -14.77 -0.57
C GLY A 12 24.23 -13.49 -0.71
N GLY A 13 24.92 -12.35 -0.64
CA GLY A 13 24.35 -11.04 -0.91
C GLY A 13 23.79 -11.00 -2.33
N TRP A 14 22.55 -10.53 -2.45
CA TRP A 14 21.91 -10.32 -3.74
C TRP A 14 22.13 -8.87 -4.13
N ASP A 15 23.36 -8.55 -4.55
CA ASP A 15 23.59 -7.43 -5.46
C ASP A 15 23.78 -8.00 -6.86
N SER A 16 22.70 -8.01 -7.63
CA SER A 16 22.71 -8.27 -9.06
C SER A 16 21.59 -7.43 -9.66
N THR A 17 21.96 -6.19 -9.97
CA THR A 17 21.22 -5.26 -10.80
C THR A 17 21.13 -5.82 -12.22
N GLU A 18 20.11 -6.61 -12.50
CA GLU A 18 19.71 -6.91 -13.88
C GLU A 18 18.18 -6.88 -13.94
N SER A 19 17.65 -5.72 -14.33
CA SER A 19 16.22 -5.49 -14.55
C SER A 19 15.79 -6.20 -15.84
N ASP A 20 15.13 -7.35 -15.68
CA ASP A 20 14.56 -8.18 -16.75
C ASP A 20 13.42 -7.42 -17.47
N PRO A 21 13.39 -7.32 -18.80
CA PRO A 21 12.46 -6.45 -19.51
C PRO A 21 11.07 -7.10 -19.62
N LYS A 22 10.25 -6.95 -18.57
CA LYS A 22 8.76 -6.92 -18.60
C LYS A 22 8.14 -6.82 -17.19
N THR A 23 8.69 -6.00 -16.29
CA THR A 23 7.96 -5.66 -15.05
C THR A 23 6.61 -5.04 -15.44
N PRO A 24 5.46 -5.65 -15.06
CA PRO A 24 4.16 -5.09 -15.40
C PRO A 24 4.02 -3.66 -14.89
N ARG A 25 3.50 -2.74 -15.71
CA ARG A 25 3.33 -1.31 -15.34
C ARG A 25 2.57 -1.14 -14.02
N VAL A 26 1.68 -2.05 -13.71
CA VAL A 26 0.94 -2.09 -12.43
C VAL A 26 1.86 -2.17 -11.22
N LEU A 27 2.97 -2.92 -11.28
CA LEU A 27 3.92 -3.02 -10.17
C LEU A 27 4.66 -1.70 -9.94
N THR A 28 5.00 -0.99 -11.02
CA THR A 28 5.60 0.34 -10.97
C THR A 28 4.63 1.37 -10.39
N ALA A 29 3.36 1.34 -10.81
CA ALA A 29 2.33 2.22 -10.24
C ALA A 29 2.15 1.94 -8.74
N LEU A 30 2.05 0.66 -8.36
CA LEU A 30 1.88 0.23 -6.97
C LEU A 30 3.05 0.64 -6.09
N SER A 31 4.29 0.43 -6.54
CA SER A 31 5.47 0.82 -5.76
C SER A 31 5.47 2.32 -5.50
N GLN A 32 5.20 3.13 -6.52
CA GLN A 32 5.14 4.58 -6.39
C GLN A 32 4.05 5.05 -5.44
N VAL A 33 2.84 4.50 -5.54
CA VAL A 33 1.72 4.86 -4.65
C VAL A 33 2.02 4.48 -3.21
N LEU A 34 2.49 3.25 -2.98
CA LEU A 34 2.82 2.77 -1.64
C LEU A 34 4.00 3.53 -1.03
N GLU A 35 5.05 3.82 -1.79
CA GLU A 35 6.21 4.60 -1.31
C GLU A 35 5.81 6.03 -0.94
N ARG A 36 4.94 6.68 -1.71
CA ARG A 36 4.37 7.99 -1.34
C ARG A 36 3.53 7.90 -0.06
N LEU A 37 2.72 6.86 0.08
CA LEU A 37 1.91 6.63 1.27
C LEU A 37 2.77 6.40 2.51
N ILE A 38 3.80 5.57 2.40
CA ILE A 38 4.76 5.29 3.48
C ILE A 38 5.48 6.58 3.89
N ALA A 39 6.03 7.33 2.93
CA ALA A 39 6.75 8.57 3.24
C ALA A 39 5.87 9.55 4.02
N ARG A 40 4.60 9.70 3.62
CA ARG A 40 3.63 10.54 4.34
C ARG A 40 3.32 10.02 5.74
N ASN A 41 3.19 8.71 5.91
CA ASN A 41 2.74 8.11 7.17
C ASN A 41 3.87 7.95 8.19
N ASP A 42 5.10 7.69 7.73
CA ASP A 42 6.28 7.61 8.58
C ASP A 42 6.57 8.96 9.25
N ASP A 43 6.35 10.08 8.55
CA ASP A 43 6.45 11.43 9.13
C ASP A 43 5.44 11.68 10.27
N LEU A 44 4.29 11.00 10.26
CA LEU A 44 3.20 11.17 11.23
C LEU A 44 3.25 10.15 12.37
N LEU A 45 4.15 9.17 12.31
CA LEU A 45 4.24 8.07 13.28
C LEU A 45 4.75 8.54 14.65
N GLU A 46 5.56 9.60 14.70
CA GLU A 46 6.10 10.15 15.95
C GLU A 46 5.01 10.76 16.85
N GLU A 47 3.88 11.17 16.28
CA GLU A 47 2.78 11.84 16.99
C GLU A 47 1.72 10.86 17.54
N TRP A 48 1.78 9.57 17.18
CA TRP A 48 0.64 8.64 17.27
C TRP A 48 0.87 7.41 18.15
N ILE A 49 1.63 7.57 19.24
CA ILE A 49 1.87 6.52 20.23
C ILE A 49 0.66 6.45 21.17
N GLY A 50 -0.32 5.58 20.86
CA GLY A 50 -1.43 5.28 21.79
C GLY A 50 -2.76 4.84 21.18
N GLY A 51 -2.90 4.80 19.85
CA GLY A 51 -4.11 4.30 19.18
C GLY A 51 -4.13 2.78 18.99
N ASP A 52 -5.33 2.22 18.84
CA ASP A 52 -5.55 0.81 18.47
C ASP A 52 -5.11 0.59 17.01
N ASP A 53 -3.88 0.11 16.81
CA ASP A 53 -3.32 -0.23 15.50
C ASP A 53 -3.72 -1.66 15.14
N ALA A 54 -4.82 -1.82 14.42
CA ALA A 54 -5.28 -3.10 13.92
C ALA A 54 -4.26 -3.76 12.97
N LEU A 55 -3.31 -3.01 12.40
CA LEU A 55 -2.24 -3.53 11.54
C LEU A 55 -0.97 -3.91 12.31
N HIS A 56 -1.00 -3.93 13.65
CA HIS A 56 0.16 -4.27 14.47
C HIS A 56 0.73 -5.68 14.17
N GLY A 57 -0.09 -6.68 13.84
CA GLY A 57 0.39 -8.03 13.51
C GLY A 57 1.15 -8.13 12.18
N PHE A 58 1.11 -7.08 11.36
CA PHE A 58 1.92 -6.96 10.15
C PHE A 58 3.21 -6.18 10.38
N ARG A 59 3.47 -5.61 11.56
CA ARG A 59 4.74 -4.89 11.81
C ARG A 59 5.92 -5.86 11.92
N GLY A 60 6.97 -5.60 11.15
CA GLY A 60 8.30 -6.15 11.38
C GLY A 60 9.05 -5.38 12.48
N ALA A 61 10.05 -6.02 13.10
CA ALA A 61 10.90 -5.39 14.11
C ALA A 61 11.69 -4.18 13.58
N LYS A 62 12.01 -4.18 12.28
CA LYS A 62 12.69 -3.10 11.57
C LYS A 62 12.17 -3.03 10.14
N ALA A 63 12.15 -1.83 9.55
CA ALA A 63 11.91 -1.65 8.13
C ALA A 63 12.90 -2.50 7.30
N PRO A 64 12.42 -3.32 6.35
CA PRO A 64 13.29 -4.09 5.47
C PRO A 64 14.20 -3.19 4.63
N GLY A 65 15.46 -3.59 4.40
CA GLY A 65 16.40 -2.85 3.55
C GLY A 65 16.12 -2.95 2.04
N ILE A 66 15.13 -3.76 1.64
CA ILE A 66 14.66 -3.87 0.25
C ILE A 66 13.54 -2.86 0.00
N SER A 67 13.61 -2.11 -1.11
CA SER A 67 12.54 -1.19 -1.48
C SER A 67 11.24 -1.92 -1.83
N VAL A 68 10.11 -1.20 -1.79
CA VAL A 68 8.80 -1.76 -2.15
C VAL A 68 8.80 -2.23 -3.60
N ALA A 69 9.38 -1.44 -4.51
CA ALA A 69 9.53 -1.81 -5.92
C ALA A 69 10.26 -3.15 -6.10
N LYS A 70 11.47 -3.30 -5.52
CA LYS A 70 12.24 -4.55 -5.62
C LYS A 70 11.53 -5.73 -4.96
N TYR A 71 10.77 -5.49 -3.89
CA TYR A 71 9.99 -6.53 -3.24
C TYR A 71 8.82 -7.01 -4.11
N LEU A 72 8.09 -6.10 -4.76
CA LEU A 72 7.02 -6.43 -5.71
C LEU A 72 7.55 -7.20 -6.92
N GLU A 73 8.71 -6.79 -7.46
CA GLU A 73 9.39 -7.50 -8.55
C GLU A 73 9.79 -8.92 -8.13
N ARG A 74 10.34 -9.08 -6.92
CA ARG A 74 10.66 -10.39 -6.34
C ARG A 74 9.40 -11.26 -6.25
N MET A 75 8.30 -10.72 -5.73
CA MET A 75 7.03 -11.46 -5.68
C MET A 75 6.63 -11.93 -7.07
N HIS A 76 6.49 -11.01 -8.03
CA HIS A 76 6.07 -11.32 -9.40
C HIS A 76 7.00 -12.31 -10.13
N ARG A 77 8.32 -12.25 -9.87
CA ARG A 77 9.29 -13.13 -10.52
C ARG A 77 9.21 -14.57 -10.06
N PHE A 78 8.91 -14.79 -8.78
CA PHE A 78 8.98 -16.11 -8.16
C PHE A 78 7.62 -16.76 -7.95
N THR A 79 6.54 -15.99 -7.77
CA THR A 79 5.19 -16.54 -7.65
C THR A 79 4.57 -16.80 -9.02
N SER A 80 3.62 -17.73 -9.05
CA SER A 80 2.82 -18.02 -10.24
C SER A 80 1.58 -17.13 -10.39
N CYS A 81 1.45 -16.07 -9.57
CA CYS A 81 0.26 -15.25 -9.50
C CYS A 81 0.09 -14.30 -10.69
N SER A 82 -1.16 -14.08 -11.10
CA SER A 82 -1.50 -13.13 -12.16
C SER A 82 -1.18 -11.67 -11.75
N PRO A 83 -0.87 -10.76 -12.70
CA PRO A 83 -0.68 -9.33 -12.39
C PRO A 83 -1.90 -8.69 -11.71
N SER A 84 -3.10 -9.21 -11.96
CA SER A 84 -4.35 -8.81 -11.30
C SER A 84 -4.32 -9.00 -9.78
N CYS A 85 -3.59 -10.00 -9.28
CA CYS A 85 -3.44 -10.24 -7.85
C CYS A 85 -2.81 -9.05 -7.11
N PHE A 86 -1.94 -8.29 -7.78
CA PHE A 86 -1.30 -7.12 -7.18
C PHE A 86 -2.27 -5.93 -7.07
N VAL A 87 -3.16 -5.75 -8.05
CA VAL A 87 -4.24 -4.75 -7.98
C VAL A 87 -5.19 -5.09 -6.83
N VAL A 88 -5.57 -6.36 -6.72
CA VAL A 88 -6.47 -6.83 -5.65
C VAL A 88 -5.81 -6.75 -4.27
N ALA A 89 -4.52 -7.07 -4.17
CA ALA A 89 -3.76 -6.89 -2.93
C ALA A 89 -3.75 -5.42 -2.49
N PHE A 90 -3.60 -4.48 -3.43
CA PHE A 90 -3.71 -3.05 -3.14
C PHE A 90 -5.11 -2.65 -2.67
N ALA A 91 -6.16 -3.16 -3.34
CA ALA A 91 -7.53 -2.95 -2.90
C ALA A 91 -7.79 -3.49 -1.47
N TYR A 92 -7.16 -4.60 -1.08
CA TYR A 92 -7.24 -5.09 0.30
C TYR A 92 -6.56 -4.15 1.29
N VAL A 93 -5.35 -3.67 0.99
CA VAL A 93 -4.65 -2.70 1.84
C VAL A 93 -5.46 -1.41 1.98
N ASP A 94 -5.99 -0.91 0.86
CA ASP A 94 -6.85 0.26 0.84
C ASP A 94 -8.10 0.06 1.72
N ARG A 95 -8.84 -1.05 1.53
CA ARG A 95 -9.99 -1.40 2.37
C ARG A 95 -9.65 -1.50 3.86
N LEU A 96 -8.49 -2.06 4.22
CA LEU A 96 -8.06 -2.16 5.61
C LEU A 96 -7.89 -0.79 6.26
N VAL A 97 -7.26 0.16 5.56
CA VAL A 97 -7.07 1.52 6.06
C VAL A 97 -8.42 2.24 6.24
N HIS A 98 -9.39 1.98 5.36
CA HIS A 98 -10.74 2.52 5.48
C HIS A 98 -11.53 1.94 6.65
N LEU A 99 -11.45 0.61 6.85
CA LEU A 99 -12.15 -0.08 7.93
C LEU A 99 -11.53 0.23 9.29
N HIS A 100 -10.22 0.47 9.32
CA HIS A 100 -9.43 0.68 10.54
C HIS A 100 -8.67 2.02 10.45
N PRO A 101 -9.35 3.17 10.59
CA PRO A 101 -8.76 4.49 10.39
C PRO A 101 -7.64 4.84 11.40
N GLY A 102 -7.53 4.07 12.49
CA GLY A 102 -6.40 4.18 13.42
C GLY A 102 -5.15 3.42 12.98
N SER A 103 -5.22 2.63 11.93
CA SER A 103 -4.08 1.89 11.42
C SER A 103 -3.47 2.59 10.21
N ARG A 104 -2.14 2.56 10.10
CA ARG A 104 -1.42 3.20 8.99
C ARG A 104 -0.50 2.22 8.29
N VAL A 105 -0.37 2.40 6.98
CA VAL A 105 0.64 1.71 6.16
C VAL A 105 1.95 2.46 6.30
N VAL A 106 2.97 1.80 6.82
CA VAL A 106 4.25 2.38 7.22
C VAL A 106 5.40 1.47 6.79
N SER A 107 6.63 1.97 6.81
CA SER A 107 7.80 1.22 6.31
C SER A 107 8.04 -0.12 7.03
N THR A 108 7.57 -0.26 8.27
CA THR A 108 7.71 -1.50 9.05
C THR A 108 6.67 -2.58 8.73
N ASN A 109 5.52 -2.23 8.15
CA ASN A 109 4.43 -3.21 7.91
C ASN A 109 4.13 -3.46 6.42
N VAL A 110 4.49 -2.53 5.53
CA VAL A 110 4.08 -2.58 4.12
C VAL A 110 4.48 -3.86 3.39
N HIS A 111 5.70 -4.38 3.58
CA HIS A 111 6.13 -5.61 2.91
C HIS A 111 5.30 -6.82 3.35
N ARG A 112 4.96 -6.89 4.64
CA ARG A 112 4.14 -7.95 5.22
C ARG A 112 2.69 -7.84 4.75
N LEU A 113 2.16 -6.62 4.61
CA LEU A 113 0.85 -6.37 4.01
C LEU A 113 0.81 -6.80 2.53
N ILE A 114 1.83 -6.44 1.74
CA ILE A 114 1.91 -6.80 0.32
C ILE A 114 1.91 -8.32 0.14
N VAL A 115 2.81 -9.05 0.79
CA VAL A 115 2.91 -10.50 0.59
C VAL A 115 1.63 -11.21 1.02
N THR A 116 1.00 -10.76 2.11
CA THR A 116 -0.25 -11.34 2.60
C THR A 116 -1.41 -11.04 1.64
N GLY A 117 -1.50 -9.80 1.15
CA GLY A 117 -2.52 -9.40 0.20
C GLY A 117 -2.41 -10.17 -1.12
N VAL A 118 -1.19 -10.34 -1.65
CA VAL A 118 -0.95 -11.11 -2.88
C VAL A 118 -1.24 -12.60 -2.66
N LEU A 119 -0.89 -13.18 -1.51
CA LEU A 119 -1.25 -14.55 -1.16
C LEU A 119 -2.77 -14.76 -1.21
N ILE A 120 -3.53 -13.93 -0.49
CA ILE A 120 -4.99 -14.04 -0.46
C ILE A 120 -5.58 -13.81 -1.85
N ALA A 121 -5.09 -12.80 -2.58
CA ALA A 121 -5.55 -12.51 -3.93
C ALA A 121 -5.33 -13.70 -4.87
N SER A 122 -4.16 -14.34 -4.82
CA SER A 122 -3.86 -15.51 -5.66
C SER A 122 -4.81 -16.67 -5.40
N LYS A 123 -5.18 -16.93 -4.13
CA LYS A 123 -6.14 -17.98 -3.76
C LYS A 123 -7.57 -17.68 -4.22
N VAL A 124 -7.92 -16.40 -4.36
CA VAL A 124 -9.27 -15.96 -4.73
C VAL A 124 -9.43 -15.87 -6.26
N LEU A 125 -8.39 -15.48 -6.98
CA LEU A 125 -8.46 -15.16 -8.41
C LEU A 125 -7.89 -16.23 -9.32
N ASP A 126 -6.81 -16.89 -8.91
CA ASP A 126 -6.07 -17.79 -9.78
C ASP A 126 -6.49 -19.25 -9.51
N ASP A 127 -6.80 -20.01 -10.56
CA ASP A 127 -7.19 -21.43 -10.45
C ASP A 127 -6.07 -22.31 -9.88
N LEU A 128 -4.82 -21.91 -10.13
CA LEU A 128 -3.61 -22.55 -9.62
C LEU A 128 -2.88 -21.55 -8.74
N HIS A 129 -2.78 -21.85 -7.44
CA HIS A 129 -2.13 -20.98 -6.48
C HIS A 129 -0.99 -21.69 -5.74
N ASP A 130 0.04 -20.93 -5.39
CA ASP A 130 1.17 -21.43 -4.60
C ASP A 130 0.76 -21.61 -3.12
N SER A 131 1.48 -22.49 -2.40
CA SER A 131 1.22 -22.74 -0.98
C SER A 131 1.70 -21.58 -0.08
N ASN A 132 1.12 -21.45 1.12
CA ASN A 132 1.60 -20.48 2.12
C ASN A 132 3.09 -20.64 2.45
N GLN A 133 3.59 -21.87 2.42
CA GLN A 133 5.02 -22.14 2.66
C GLN A 133 5.89 -21.57 1.55
N PHE A 134 5.41 -21.61 0.31
CA PHE A 134 6.10 -20.99 -0.81
C PHE A 134 6.10 -19.46 -0.69
N PHE A 135 4.93 -18.86 -0.45
CA PHE A 135 4.81 -17.42 -0.19
C PHE A 135 5.64 -16.96 1.01
N ALA A 136 5.75 -17.75 2.07
CA ALA A 136 6.61 -17.46 3.22
C ALA A 136 8.09 -17.37 2.82
N ARG A 137 8.57 -18.32 2.00
CA ARG A 137 9.95 -18.31 1.47
C ARG A 137 10.21 -17.11 0.55
N VAL A 138 9.29 -16.82 -0.38
CA VAL A 138 9.42 -15.66 -1.28
C VAL A 138 9.33 -14.36 -0.48
N GLY A 139 8.44 -14.27 0.50
CA GLY A 139 8.23 -13.08 1.31
C GLY A 139 9.28 -12.83 2.39
N GLY A 140 10.14 -13.81 2.68
CA GLY A 140 11.18 -13.70 3.71
C GLY A 140 10.64 -13.80 5.14
N VAL A 141 9.57 -14.56 5.35
CA VAL A 141 8.95 -14.79 6.67
C VAL A 141 8.83 -16.28 6.96
N THR A 142 8.60 -16.66 8.21
CA THR A 142 8.34 -18.05 8.54
C THR A 142 6.94 -18.47 8.06
N LYS A 143 6.75 -19.78 7.81
CA LYS A 143 5.43 -20.33 7.46
C LYS A 143 4.37 -20.01 8.52
N ARG A 144 4.75 -20.03 9.80
CA ARG A 144 3.86 -19.71 10.92
C ARG A 144 3.43 -18.25 10.89
N GLU A 145 4.35 -17.32 10.65
CA GLU A 145 3.99 -15.90 10.47
C GLU A 145 3.08 -15.70 9.26
N MET A 146 3.38 -16.34 8.13
CA MET A 146 2.54 -16.23 6.93
C MET A 146 1.10 -16.69 7.20
N ASN A 147 0.93 -17.85 7.83
CA ASN A 147 -0.39 -18.36 8.20
C ASN A 147 -1.14 -17.43 9.16
N ARG A 148 -0.44 -16.84 10.13
CA ARG A 148 -1.03 -15.88 11.06
C ARG A 148 -1.50 -14.62 10.33
N MET A 149 -0.61 -14.01 9.54
CA MET A 149 -0.91 -12.78 8.81
C MET A 149 -2.06 -12.97 7.82
N GLU A 150 -2.13 -14.13 7.15
CA GLU A 150 -3.25 -14.48 6.28
C GLU A 150 -4.58 -14.45 7.05
N LEU A 151 -4.67 -15.18 8.16
CA LEU A 151 -5.89 -15.19 8.98
C LEU A 151 -6.23 -13.80 9.49
N GLU A 152 -5.23 -13.07 9.98
CA GLU A 152 -5.40 -11.71 10.49
C GLU A 152 -5.96 -10.76 9.42
N MET A 153 -5.43 -10.78 8.20
CA MET A 153 -5.95 -9.97 7.09
C MET A 153 -7.37 -10.38 6.72
N LEU A 154 -7.69 -11.67 6.71
CA LEU A 154 -9.05 -12.16 6.45
C LEU A 154 -10.05 -11.68 7.50
N PHE A 155 -9.69 -11.73 8.79
CA PHE A 155 -10.54 -11.22 9.87
C PHE A 155 -10.72 -9.70 9.79
N LEU A 156 -9.64 -8.94 9.54
CA LEU A 156 -9.73 -7.49 9.43
C LEU A 156 -10.55 -7.03 8.21
N LEU A 157 -10.62 -7.85 7.16
CA LEU A 157 -11.49 -7.65 5.99
C LEU A 157 -12.90 -8.23 6.17
N ASP A 158 -13.23 -8.82 7.33
CA ASP A 158 -14.51 -9.50 7.56
C ASP A 158 -14.82 -10.56 6.48
N PHE A 159 -13.77 -11.25 6.01
CA PHE A 159 -13.79 -12.22 4.91
C PHE A 159 -14.36 -11.68 3.57
N LYS A 160 -14.52 -10.35 3.42
CA LYS A 160 -14.99 -9.68 2.20
C LYS A 160 -13.86 -9.50 1.19
N VAL A 161 -13.34 -10.63 0.71
CA VAL A 161 -12.23 -10.69 -0.26
C VAL A 161 -12.69 -10.69 -1.72
N SER A 162 -13.98 -10.80 -2.00
CA SER A 162 -14.49 -10.67 -3.36
C SER A 162 -14.44 -9.20 -3.83
N LEU A 163 -14.05 -9.02 -5.10
CA LEU A 163 -14.04 -7.74 -5.80
C LEU A 163 -14.92 -7.88 -7.04
N SER A 164 -15.87 -6.95 -7.21
CA SER A 164 -16.64 -6.91 -8.44
C SER A 164 -15.75 -6.45 -9.60
N PRO A 165 -16.04 -6.86 -10.84
CA PRO A 165 -15.29 -6.38 -12.02
C PRO A 165 -15.29 -4.85 -12.16
N SER A 166 -16.38 -4.20 -11.74
CA SER A 166 -16.47 -2.73 -11.74
C SER A 166 -15.49 -2.08 -10.77
N VAL A 167 -15.41 -2.59 -9.53
CA VAL A 167 -14.48 -2.07 -8.52
C VAL A 167 -13.03 -2.37 -8.91
N PHE A 168 -12.75 -3.57 -9.42
CA PHE A 168 -11.43 -3.91 -9.95
C PHE A 168 -10.98 -2.94 -11.05
N LYS A 169 -11.88 -2.62 -11.99
CA LYS A 169 -11.61 -1.65 -13.05
C LYS A 169 -11.29 -0.25 -12.49
N THR A 170 -12.02 0.21 -11.47
CA THR A 170 -11.72 1.49 -10.80
C THR A 170 -10.30 1.51 -10.22
N TYR A 171 -9.86 0.44 -9.56
CA TYR A 171 -8.49 0.35 -9.04
C TYR A 171 -7.43 0.34 -10.16
N CYS A 172 -7.69 -0.35 -11.27
CA CYS A 172 -6.81 -0.30 -12.44
C CYS A 172 -6.68 1.12 -13.00
N GLU A 173 -7.80 1.81 -13.22
CA GLU A 173 -7.83 3.19 -13.72
C GLU A 173 -7.12 4.16 -12.76
N HIS A 174 -7.30 3.96 -11.46
CA HIS A 174 -6.62 4.74 -10.42
C HIS A 174 -5.09 4.57 -10.52
N LEU A 175 -4.60 3.33 -10.57
CA LEU A 175 -3.16 3.05 -10.66
C LEU A 175 -2.56 3.57 -11.98
N GLU A 176 -3.29 3.48 -13.09
CA GLU A 176 -2.86 4.05 -14.37
C GLU A 176 -2.75 5.58 -14.30
N LYS A 177 -3.70 6.25 -13.64
CA LYS A 177 -3.68 7.70 -13.46
C LYS A 177 -2.47 8.13 -12.63
N GLU A 178 -2.18 7.42 -11.54
CA GLU A 178 -1.01 7.70 -10.69
C GLU A 178 0.31 7.57 -11.44
N LEU A 179 0.41 6.61 -12.38
CA LEU A 179 1.58 6.46 -13.23
C LEU A 179 1.75 7.65 -14.18
N ARG A 180 0.67 8.13 -14.81
CA ARG A 180 0.70 9.30 -15.69
C ARG A 180 1.08 10.57 -14.93
N LEU A 181 0.60 10.73 -13.70
CA LEU A 181 0.93 11.87 -12.86
C LEU A 181 2.39 11.88 -12.43
N ALA A 182 3.01 10.71 -12.29
CA ALA A 182 4.43 10.58 -11.97
C ALA A 182 5.36 10.80 -13.17
N GLU A 183 4.88 10.55 -14.41
CA GLU A 183 5.63 10.86 -15.65
C GLU A 183 5.73 12.37 -15.93
N VAL A 184 4.80 13.17 -15.40
CA VAL A 184 4.91 14.64 -15.39
C VAL A 184 5.90 15.02 -14.28
N ASP A 185 7.04 15.59 -14.63
CA ASP A 185 8.14 15.91 -13.69
C ASP A 185 7.72 16.91 -12.58
N TRP A 186 7.55 16.43 -11.35
CA TRP A 186 7.15 17.28 -10.21
C TRP A 186 8.28 18.12 -9.64
N LYS A 187 9.54 17.97 -10.10
CA LYS A 187 10.61 18.88 -9.66
C LYS A 187 10.29 20.34 -10.01
N SER A 188 9.46 20.58 -11.01
CA SER A 188 9.01 21.92 -11.41
C SER A 188 7.78 22.45 -10.65
N ILE A 189 7.05 21.60 -9.91
CA ILE A 189 5.75 21.93 -9.28
C ILE A 189 5.83 21.92 -7.73
N ILE A 190 7.02 21.84 -7.14
CA ILE A 190 7.20 21.85 -5.67
C ILE A 190 6.84 23.21 -5.05
N ILE A 191 6.95 24.32 -5.79
CA ILE A 191 6.62 25.67 -5.30
C ILE A 191 5.10 25.85 -5.10
N GLY A 192 4.27 25.23 -5.95
CA GLY A 192 2.81 25.40 -5.88
C GLY A 192 2.15 24.64 -4.73
N ARG A 193 2.63 23.43 -4.42
CA ARG A 193 1.98 22.54 -3.45
C ARG A 193 2.32 22.87 -2.00
N PHE A 194 3.50 23.45 -1.76
CA PHE A 194 3.84 24.06 -0.47
C PHE A 194 2.96 25.30 -0.21
N MET A 195 2.69 26.09 -1.25
CA MET A 195 1.84 27.28 -1.15
C MET A 195 0.36 26.92 -0.96
N ILE A 196 -0.15 25.86 -1.59
CA ILE A 196 -1.51 25.35 -1.33
C ILE A 196 -1.62 24.77 0.08
N ARG A 197 -0.61 24.04 0.58
CA ARG A 197 -0.60 23.51 1.96
C ARG A 197 -0.47 24.61 3.01
N LEU A 198 0.33 25.65 2.73
CA LEU A 198 0.46 26.84 3.56
C LEU A 198 -0.83 27.67 3.56
N MET A 199 -1.49 27.81 2.40
CA MET A 199 -2.77 28.50 2.31
C MET A 199 -3.92 27.73 2.99
N MET A 200 -3.93 26.40 2.90
CA MET A 200 -4.89 25.57 3.64
C MET A 200 -4.63 25.61 5.15
N SER A 201 -3.37 25.59 5.59
CA SER A 201 -3.01 25.71 7.01
C SER A 201 -3.30 27.11 7.57
N ALA A 202 -3.03 28.17 6.80
CA ALA A 202 -3.40 29.54 7.15
C ALA A 202 -4.91 29.77 7.15
N ALA A 203 -5.66 29.13 6.24
CA ALA A 203 -7.11 29.18 6.21
C ALA A 203 -7.75 28.47 7.42
N VAL A 204 -7.16 27.35 7.87
CA VAL A 204 -7.57 26.66 9.10
C VAL A 204 -7.24 27.50 10.34
N ALA A 205 -6.06 28.11 10.41
CA ALA A 205 -5.69 29.02 11.51
C ALA A 205 -6.56 30.30 11.55
N ALA A 206 -6.98 30.82 10.38
CA ALA A 206 -7.86 31.98 10.29
C ALA A 206 -9.31 31.69 10.73
N VAL A 207 -9.73 30.42 10.75
CA VAL A 207 -11.05 30.01 11.28
C VAL A 207 -11.09 30.09 12.81
N GLU A 208 -9.94 30.04 13.48
CA GLU A 208 -9.83 30.07 14.95
C GLU A 208 -9.90 31.50 15.53
N THR A 209 -9.68 32.53 14.71
CA THR A 209 -9.81 33.94 15.12
C THR A 209 -11.10 34.58 14.58
N SER A 210 -12.17 34.39 15.35
CA SER A 210 -13.37 35.23 15.49
C SER A 210 -13.65 36.31 14.41
N ARG A 211 -14.55 36.03 13.43
CA ARG A 211 -15.52 36.98 12.80
C ARG A 211 -16.32 36.44 11.59
N LEU A 212 -16.43 35.13 11.37
CA LEU A 212 -17.21 34.58 10.24
C LEU A 212 -18.69 34.37 10.60
N SER A 213 -19.59 34.76 9.69
CA SER A 213 -21.04 34.57 9.81
C SER A 213 -21.42 33.07 9.78
N PRO A 214 -22.60 32.68 10.28
CA PRO A 214 -23.01 31.26 10.36
C PRO A 214 -23.00 30.55 9.00
N THR A 215 -23.35 31.26 7.92
CA THR A 215 -23.35 30.74 6.55
C THR A 215 -21.93 30.55 6.01
N MET A 216 -21.00 31.45 6.34
CA MET A 216 -19.58 31.30 5.97
C MET A 216 -18.90 30.18 6.76
N ARG A 217 -19.26 29.97 8.03
CA ARG A 217 -18.78 28.81 8.82
C ARG A 217 -19.25 27.49 8.21
N LEU A 218 -20.50 27.41 7.75
CA LEU A 218 -21.02 26.23 7.07
C LEU A 218 -20.34 25.99 5.72
N LEU A 219 -20.00 27.05 4.99
CA LEU A 219 -19.24 26.96 3.74
C LEU A 219 -17.79 26.51 3.99
N CYS A 220 -17.11 27.07 5.00
CA CYS A 220 -15.76 26.64 5.40
C CYS A 220 -15.73 25.20 5.91
N LEU A 221 -16.72 24.75 6.69
CA LEU A 221 -16.85 23.35 7.10
C LEU A 221 -17.17 22.43 5.92
N ARG A 222 -17.95 22.89 4.94
CA ARG A 222 -18.20 22.14 3.69
C ARG A 222 -16.95 22.07 2.80
N LEU A 223 -16.16 23.14 2.73
CA LEU A 223 -14.90 23.17 1.99
C LEU A 223 -13.79 22.39 2.71
N ALA A 224 -13.74 22.41 4.04
CA ALA A 224 -12.88 21.54 4.84
C ALA A 224 -13.23 20.07 4.61
N ARG A 225 -14.52 19.71 4.50
CA ARG A 225 -14.95 18.36 4.07
C ARG A 225 -14.68 18.03 2.60
N LEU A 226 -14.42 19.03 1.75
CA LEU A 226 -13.96 18.83 0.37
C LEU A 226 -12.43 18.70 0.29
N GLY A 227 -11.70 19.29 1.24
CA GLY A 227 -10.25 19.14 1.42
C GLY A 227 -9.84 17.91 2.25
N ASP A 228 -10.73 17.47 3.14
CA ASP A 228 -10.80 16.15 3.76
C ASP A 228 -11.57 15.19 2.83
N LEU A 229 -11.44 15.36 1.51
CA LEU A 229 -11.40 14.17 0.69
C LEU A 229 -10.20 13.41 1.23
N PRO A 230 -10.43 12.31 1.95
CA PRO A 230 -9.31 11.48 2.31
C PRO A 230 -8.71 11.07 0.95
N PHE A 231 -7.42 10.74 0.95
CA PHE A 231 -7.07 9.63 0.08
C PHE A 231 -7.81 8.42 0.66
N CYS A 232 -9.08 8.33 0.27
CA CYS A 232 -10.02 7.24 0.31
C CYS A 232 -10.38 7.13 -1.17
N VAL A 233 -9.97 6.04 -1.82
CA VAL A 233 -10.24 5.80 -3.25
C VAL A 233 -11.73 5.90 -3.54
#